data_AF-A0A951HVZ4-F1
#
_entry.id   AF-A0A951HVZ4-F1
#
_cell.length_a   1.000
_cell.length_b   1.000
_cell.length_c   1.000
_cell.angle_alpha   90.00
_cell.angle_beta   90.00
_cell.angle_gamma   90.00
#
_symmetry.space_group_name_H-M   'P 1'
#
loop_
_entity.id
_entity.type
_entity.pdbx_description
1 polymer ?
#
loop_
_entity_poly.entity_id
_entity_poly.type
_entity_poly.pdbx_seq_one_letter_code
_entity_poly.pdbx_strand_id
1 'polypeptide(L)' 'MATVMSRLPAKFPVGTKFVIESHGSGQRRVFSRHIEMPDGTFVKLPSWPAKRSQISSRRSRKVRQ' A
#
# COMPACT_ATOMS: atom_id res chain seq x y z
N MET A 1 18.22 2.05 -6.28
CA MET A 1 17.15 2.41 -7.24
C MET A 1 15.82 2.12 -6.58
N ALA A 2 14.98 3.13 -6.33
CA ALA A 2 13.67 2.95 -5.71
C ALA A 2 12.60 2.81 -6.81
N THR A 3 11.78 1.76 -6.76
CA THR A 3 10.69 1.56 -7.71
C THR A 3 9.34 1.98 -7.11
N VAL A 4 8.47 2.56 -7.92
CA VAL A 4 7.08 2.88 -7.55
C VAL A 4 6.18 1.83 -8.20
N MET A 5 5.65 0.90 -7.40
CA MET A 5 4.82 -0.19 -7.91
C MET A 5 3.34 0.20 -7.86
N SER A 6 2.66 0.09 -9.01
CA SER A 6 1.20 0.30 -9.11
C SER A 6 0.39 -0.85 -8.48
N ARG A 7 0.97 -2.05 -8.39
CA ARG A 7 0.36 -3.22 -7.79
C ARG A 7 1.42 -4.08 -7.11
N LEU A 8 1.25 -4.30 -5.82
CA LEU A 8 2.11 -5.20 -5.04
C LEU A 8 1.76 -6.66 -5.33
N PRO A 9 2.73 -7.58 -5.22
CA PRO A 9 2.45 -9.00 -5.34
C PRO A 9 1.48 -9.46 -4.25
N ALA A 10 0.67 -10.48 -4.54
CA ALA A 10 -0.28 -11.04 -3.58
C ALA A 10 0.40 -11.78 -2.42
N LYS A 11 1.64 -12.25 -2.63
CA LYS A 11 2.49 -12.92 -1.63
C LYS A 11 3.88 -12.33 -1.71
N PHE A 12 4.48 -12.09 -0.56
CA PHE A 12 5.86 -11.62 -0.46
C PHE A 12 6.79 -12.78 -0.11
N PRO A 13 8.02 -12.78 -0.65
CA PRO A 13 9.05 -13.71 -0.21
C PRO A 13 9.31 -13.59 1.29
N VAL A 14 9.73 -14.70 1.91
CA VAL A 14 10.18 -14.71 3.31
C VAL A 14 11.34 -13.73 3.47
N GLY A 15 11.32 -12.94 4.56
CA GLY A 15 12.32 -11.91 4.83
C GLY A 15 11.99 -10.53 4.27
N THR A 16 10.88 -10.37 3.54
CA THR A 16 10.40 -9.05 3.14
C THR A 16 9.99 -8.23 4.36
N LYS A 17 10.40 -6.96 4.40
CA LYS A 17 10.06 -6.01 5.46
C LYS A 17 9.14 -4.92 4.92
N PHE A 18 8.18 -4.52 5.73
CA PHE A 18 7.35 -3.35 5.49
C PHE A 18 7.71 -2.29 6.53
N VAL A 19 8.27 -1.17 6.06
CA VAL A 19 8.82 -0.13 6.90
C VAL A 19 7.89 1.08 6.86
N ILE A 20 7.57 1.61 8.04
CA ILE A 20 6.87 2.87 8.22
C ILE A 20 7.73 3.74 9.11
N GLU A 21 8.08 4.92 8.61
CA GLU A 21 8.79 5.94 9.39
C GLU A 21 7.82 7.10 9.60
N SER A 22 7.60 7.47 10.86
CA SER A 22 6.79 8.63 11.21
C SER A 22 7.69 9.83 11.49
N HIS A 23 7.45 10.93 10.80
CA HIS A 23 8.08 12.21 11.08
C HIS A 23 7.02 13.19 11.60
N GLY A 24 7.26 13.75 12.78
CA GLY A 24 6.45 14.82 13.39
C GLY A 24 5.82 14.48 14.74
N SER A 25 5.65 15.50 15.58
CA SER A 25 4.83 15.51 16.80
C SER A 25 3.52 16.28 16.53
N GLY A 26 2.37 15.74 16.95
CA GLY A 26 1.06 16.40 16.80
C GLY A 26 0.14 15.84 15.69
N GLN A 27 -0.86 16.64 15.27
CA GLN A 27 -2.00 16.23 14.42
C GLN A 27 -1.65 15.85 12.97
N ARG A 28 -0.43 16.14 12.48
CA ARG A 28 0.01 15.87 11.11
C ARG A 28 1.25 14.98 11.10
N ARG A 29 1.07 13.70 11.45
CA ARG A 29 2.12 12.70 11.25
C ARG A 29 2.32 12.47 9.75
N VAL A 30 3.49 12.81 9.25
CA VAL A 30 3.91 12.45 7.89
C VAL A 30 4.53 11.05 7.98
N PHE A 31 4.05 10.15 7.13
CA PHE A 31 4.58 8.79 7.08
C PHE A 31 5.36 8.58 5.79
N SER A 32 6.64 8.23 5.91
CA SER A 32 7.35 7.54 4.84
C SER A 32 7.02 6.05 4.94
N ARG A 33 6.78 5.40 3.81
CA ARG A 33 6.44 3.98 3.75
C ARG A 33 7.16 3.31 2.60
N HIS A 34 7.74 2.15 2.85
CA HIS A 34 8.43 1.37 1.83
C HIS A 34 8.47 -0.11 2.15
N ILE A 35 8.81 -0.92 1.15
CA ILE A 35 9.04 -2.35 1.26
C ILE A 35 10.48 -2.64 0.89
N GLU A 36 11.13 -3.48 1.69
CA GLU A 36 12.46 -4.02 1.42
C GLU A 36 12.33 -5.52 1.20
N MET A 37 12.67 -5.97 0.00
CA MET A 37 12.70 -7.38 -0.35
C MET A 37 14.05 -8.00 0.05
N PRO A 38 14.12 -9.32 0.30
CA PRO A 38 15.36 -9.99 0.71
C PRO A 38 16.48 -9.92 -0.34
N ASP A 39 16.15 -9.63 -1.60
CA ASP A 39 17.09 -9.43 -2.71
C ASP A 39 17.66 -8.00 -2.78
N GLY A 40 17.30 -7.13 -1.82
CA GLY A 40 17.71 -5.73 -1.79
C GLY A 40 16.82 -4.79 -2.61
N THR A 41 15.74 -5.29 -3.23
CA THR A 41 14.81 -4.43 -3.94
C THR A 41 14.04 -3.54 -2.98
N PHE A 42 14.01 -2.25 -3.29
CA PHE A 42 13.32 -1.22 -2.52
C PHE A 42 12.11 -0.66 -3.27
N VAL A 43 10.93 -0.77 -2.66
CA VAL A 43 9.67 -0.28 -3.23
C VAL A 43 9.13 0.88 -2.40
N LYS A 44 9.05 2.07 -2.97
CA LYS A 44 8.47 3.23 -2.30
C LYS A 44 6.94 3.16 -2.37
N LEU A 45 6.29 3.29 -1.22
CA LEU A 45 4.83 3.29 -1.13
C LEU A 45 4.30 4.72 -1.00
N PRO A 46 3.03 4.97 -1.38
CA PRO A 46 2.40 6.26 -1.18
C PRO A 46 2.48 6.68 0.30
N SER A 47 2.68 7.97 0.58
CA SER A 47 2.83 8.49 1.96
C SER A 47 1.51 8.63 2.71
N TRP A 48 0.39 8.73 2.00
CA TRP A 48 -0.95 8.89 2.59
C TRP A 48 -1.82 7.66 2.32
N PRO A 49 -2.71 7.24 3.24
CA PRO A 49 -3.80 6.35 2.85
C PRO A 49 -4.66 7.12 1.84
N ALA A 50 -4.48 6.85 0.54
CA ALA A 50 -5.41 7.33 -0.48
C ALA A 50 -6.81 7.06 0.05
N LYS A 51 -7.64 8.12 0.16
CA LYS A 51 -9.01 8.01 0.66
C LYS A 51 -9.60 6.77 0.02
N ARG A 52 -9.94 5.77 0.84
CA ARG A 52 -10.41 4.46 0.39
C ARG A 52 -11.63 4.74 -0.48
N SER A 53 -11.44 4.80 -1.80
CA SER A 53 -12.56 4.91 -2.73
C SER A 53 -13.37 3.66 -2.46
N GLN A 54 -14.55 3.84 -1.87
CA GLN A 54 -15.46 2.75 -1.57
C GLN A 54 -15.67 2.04 -2.89
N ILE A 55 -15.04 0.87 -3.04
CA ILE A 55 -15.26 -0.01 -4.17
C ILE A 55 -16.77 -0.15 -4.26
N SER A 56 -17.34 0.40 -5.33
CA SER A 56 -18.77 0.38 -5.58
C SER A 56 -19.23 -1.05 -5.41
N SER A 57 -20.17 -1.28 -4.51
CA SER A 57 -20.87 -2.54 -4.35
C SER A 57 -21.56 -2.89 -5.67
N ARG A 58 -20.86 -3.56 -6.57
CA ARG A 58 -21.48 -4.26 -7.70
C ARG A 58 -22.19 -5.50 -7.16
N ARG A 59 -23.26 -5.25 -6.40
CA ARG A 59 -24.28 -6.24 -6.14
C ARG A 59 -25.11 -6.30 -7.41
N SER A 60 -24.66 -7.09 -8.39
CA SER A 60 -25.48 -7.49 -9.53
C SER A 60 -26.74 -8.13 -8.99
N ARG A 61 -27.81 -7.35 -8.86
CA ARG A 61 -29.16 -7.87 -8.70
C ARG A 61 -29.49 -8.52 -10.03
N LYS A 62 -29.34 -9.85 -10.06
CA LYS A 62 -29.84 -10.70 -11.13
C LYS A 62 -31.33 -10.43 -11.27
N VAL A 63 -31.72 -9.68 -12.29
CA VAL A 63 -33.11 -9.50 -12.69
C VAL A 63 -33.62 -10.89 -13.08
N ARG A 64 -34.57 -11.39 -12.31
CA ARG A 64 -35.47 -12.47 -12.69
C ARG A 64 -36.85 -11.84 -12.60
N GLN A 65 -37.47 -11.55 -13.75
CA GLN A 65 -38.87 -11.79 -14.09
C GLN A 65 -38.97 -11.82 -15.62
#